data_AF-A0A257JU44-F1
#
_entry.id   AF-A0A257JU44-F1
#
_cell.length_a   1.000
_cell.length_b   1.000
_cell.length_c   1.000
_cell.angle_alpha   90.00
_cell.angle_beta   90.00
_cell.angle_gamma   90.00
#
_symmetry.space_group_name_H-M   'P 1'
#
loop_
_entity.id
_entity.type
_entity.pdbx_description
1 polymer ?
#
loop_
_entity_poly.entity_id
_entity_poly.type
_entity_poly.pdbx_seq_one_letter_code
_entity_poly.pdbx_strand_id
1 'polypeptide(L)'
;FAGLDTADFEGFTSVQLRALSTKDIAALTSSQTAALSDAQLAALTSDQVRALSTTDLAAISTNALAGLTSNQLNNLSSTQLGALLTNQLQALSADQLAALTTTQIGKLGTATLNALTADQFAGLSTTQIGALTSAQVSNLETADVAALTAAQVGAISSADIAALGSANLAQLSAEQFAALTTSQVQAINTAVISALSSTTFGSLTTLQLSALSTKQLAALTSSQFGAMTGEQLASFTTAQVRAFSTADIAAISVNSLAGMTAPQVAALLSSQLAALTSDQLQGLSNTQLQSLGSSQLAQLSTDDLNTLTADQFGNLLTSQIAALTSNQIGNLQTDDFGALTSAQLRQLATADVAALSTTLAHALTDTQLAALTTAQVRALSTDDLRSMSTTTLTG
;
A
#
# COMPACT_ATOMS: atom_id res chain seq x y z
N PHE A 1 -17.46 59.33 14.83
CA PHE A 1 -17.02 58.15 15.59
C PHE A 1 -15.86 58.42 16.55
N ALA A 2 -14.95 59.36 16.29
CA ALA A 2 -13.84 59.70 17.19
C ALA A 2 -14.21 60.27 18.58
N GLY A 3 -15.50 60.50 18.87
CA GLY A 3 -15.99 60.99 20.16
C GLY A 3 -16.87 60.01 20.94
N LEU A 4 -17.06 58.78 20.43
CA LEU A 4 -17.71 57.70 21.17
C LEU A 4 -16.63 56.96 21.96
N ASP A 5 -16.84 56.74 23.25
CA ASP A 5 -15.94 55.89 24.02
C ASP A 5 -16.26 54.39 23.79
N THR A 6 -15.51 53.49 24.44
CA THR A 6 -15.73 52.04 24.30
C THR A 6 -17.04 51.59 24.96
N ALA A 7 -17.48 52.25 26.03
CA ALA A 7 -18.72 51.91 26.73
C ALA A 7 -19.96 52.30 25.91
N ASP A 8 -19.89 53.41 25.17
CA ASP A 8 -20.91 53.79 24.19
C ASP A 8 -21.12 52.69 23.14
N PHE A 9 -20.04 52.01 22.74
CA PHE A 9 -20.07 50.96 21.71
C PHE A 9 -20.59 49.62 22.24
N GLU A 10 -20.27 49.26 23.49
CA GLU A 10 -20.85 48.09 24.17
C GLU A 10 -22.38 48.16 24.25
N GLY A 11 -22.96 49.37 24.31
CA GLY A 11 -24.40 49.59 24.34
C GLY A 11 -25.14 49.45 23.01
N PHE A 12 -24.45 49.27 21.87
CA PHE A 12 -25.09 49.22 20.57
C PHE A 12 -25.88 47.92 20.35
N THR A 13 -27.14 48.07 19.94
CA THR A 13 -27.98 46.96 19.48
C THR A 13 -27.52 46.43 18.11
N SER A 14 -27.87 45.19 17.80
CA SER A 14 -27.62 44.59 16.47
C SER A 14 -28.21 45.41 15.31
N VAL A 15 -29.34 46.07 15.53
CA VAL A 15 -29.98 46.95 14.54
C VAL A 15 -29.15 48.21 14.31
N GLN A 16 -28.67 48.85 15.37
CA GLN A 16 -27.81 50.04 15.27
C GLN A 16 -26.49 49.71 14.57
N LEU A 17 -25.87 48.59 14.90
CA LEU A 17 -24.64 48.14 14.24
C LEU A 17 -24.87 47.91 12.74
N ARG A 18 -25.96 47.25 12.35
CA ARG A 18 -26.31 47.05 10.92
C ARG A 18 -26.65 48.32 10.17
N ALA A 19 -27.02 49.39 10.86
CA ALA A 19 -27.31 50.69 10.25
C ALA A 19 -26.05 51.50 9.92
N LEU A 20 -24.89 51.14 10.47
CA LEU A 20 -23.61 51.80 10.17
C LEU A 20 -23.16 51.54 8.73
N SER A 21 -22.61 52.54 8.06
CA SER A 21 -22.01 52.32 6.75
C SER A 21 -20.66 51.61 6.88
N THR A 22 -20.15 51.01 5.80
CA THR A 22 -18.79 50.44 5.78
C THR A 22 -17.72 51.50 6.04
N LYS A 23 -17.97 52.77 5.69
CA LYS A 23 -17.09 53.89 6.00
C LYS A 23 -17.05 54.20 7.50
N ASP A 24 -18.18 54.06 8.18
CA ASP A 24 -18.27 54.25 9.63
C ASP A 24 -17.49 53.14 10.36
N ILE A 25 -17.66 51.89 9.91
CA ILE A 25 -16.92 50.73 10.45
C ILE A 25 -15.41 50.88 10.23
N ALA A 26 -14.99 51.30 9.03
CA ALA A 26 -13.58 51.54 8.72
C ALA A 26 -12.96 52.73 9.49
N ALA A 27 -13.79 53.59 10.10
CA ALA A 27 -13.37 54.74 10.89
C ALA A 27 -13.35 54.45 12.41
N LEU A 28 -13.67 53.23 12.83
CA LEU A 28 -13.52 52.80 14.22
C LEU A 28 -12.05 52.77 14.62
N THR A 29 -11.78 53.07 15.88
CA THR A 29 -10.47 52.84 16.47
C THR A 29 -10.34 51.37 16.87
N SER A 30 -9.11 50.86 16.93
CA SER A 30 -8.88 49.46 17.34
C SER A 30 -9.37 49.17 18.76
N SER A 31 -9.41 50.18 19.66
CA SER A 31 -10.03 50.04 20.99
C SER A 31 -11.55 49.88 20.92
N GLN A 32 -12.23 50.59 20.02
CA GLN A 32 -13.67 50.43 19.80
C GLN A 32 -13.98 49.07 19.17
N THR A 33 -13.16 48.62 18.21
CA THR A 33 -13.31 47.28 17.62
C THR A 33 -13.04 46.19 18.66
N ALA A 34 -12.05 46.36 19.54
CA ALA A 34 -11.74 45.42 20.61
C ALA A 34 -12.87 45.27 21.65
N ALA A 35 -13.71 46.31 21.82
CA ALA A 35 -14.84 46.31 22.74
C ALA A 35 -16.09 45.59 22.20
N LEU A 36 -16.09 45.16 20.93
CA LEU A 36 -17.19 44.39 20.37
C LEU A 36 -17.36 43.05 21.09
N SER A 37 -18.60 42.74 21.50
CA SER A 37 -18.98 41.40 21.93
C SER A 37 -19.15 40.45 20.74
N ASP A 38 -19.23 39.14 21.02
CA ASP A 38 -19.53 38.10 20.03
C ASP A 38 -20.87 38.33 19.31
N ALA A 39 -21.93 38.66 20.06
CA ALA A 39 -23.25 38.94 19.51
C ALA A 39 -23.27 40.20 18.62
N GLN A 40 -22.48 41.21 18.98
CA GLN A 40 -22.34 42.43 18.17
C GLN A 40 -21.53 42.17 16.90
N LEU A 41 -20.43 41.42 16.99
CA LEU A 41 -19.65 41.03 15.83
C LEU A 41 -20.47 40.16 14.88
N ALA A 42 -21.26 39.20 15.40
CA ALA A 42 -22.19 38.38 14.62
C ALA A 42 -23.28 39.21 13.92
N ALA A 43 -23.69 40.33 14.52
CA ALA A 43 -24.72 41.20 13.97
C ALA A 43 -24.25 42.05 12.77
N LEU A 44 -22.95 42.32 12.65
CA LEU A 44 -22.41 43.07 11.52
C LEU A 44 -22.68 42.34 10.20
N THR A 45 -22.94 43.09 9.13
CA THR A 45 -23.03 42.49 7.79
C THR A 45 -21.65 42.02 7.32
N SER A 46 -21.60 41.09 6.37
CA SER A 46 -20.33 40.65 5.78
C SER A 46 -19.53 41.82 5.19
N ASP A 47 -20.18 42.83 4.62
CA ASP A 47 -19.50 44.01 4.06
C ASP A 47 -18.95 44.93 5.14
N GLN A 48 -19.63 45.04 6.28
CA GLN A 48 -19.14 45.78 7.44
C GLN A 48 -17.89 45.09 8.02
N VAL A 49 -17.93 43.77 8.23
CA VAL A 49 -16.75 43.01 8.71
C VAL A 49 -15.58 43.15 7.73
N ARG A 50 -15.84 43.08 6.42
CA ARG A 50 -14.82 43.27 5.39
C ARG A 50 -14.25 44.69 5.35
N ALA A 51 -14.94 45.69 5.91
CA ALA A 51 -14.45 47.06 5.99
C ALA A 51 -13.46 47.30 7.14
N LEU A 52 -13.34 46.35 8.09
CA LEU A 52 -12.36 46.42 9.17
C LEU A 52 -10.94 46.33 8.62
N SER A 53 -10.05 47.17 9.16
CA SER A 53 -8.62 47.10 8.83
C SER A 53 -7.99 45.84 9.43
N THR A 54 -6.82 45.45 8.93
CA THR A 54 -6.04 44.33 9.50
C THR A 54 -5.68 44.58 10.96
N THR A 55 -5.42 45.83 11.34
CA THR A 55 -5.10 46.23 12.72
C THR A 55 -6.33 46.06 13.62
N ASP A 56 -7.51 46.41 13.13
CA ASP A 56 -8.75 46.28 13.91
C ASP A 56 -9.14 44.81 14.07
N LEU A 57 -8.98 44.00 13.03
CA LEU A 57 -9.16 42.55 13.12
C LEU A 57 -8.22 41.91 14.15
N ALA A 58 -6.95 42.32 14.19
CA ALA A 58 -5.98 41.84 15.17
C ALA A 58 -6.30 42.30 16.62
N ALA A 59 -7.10 43.36 16.77
CA ALA A 59 -7.55 43.85 18.08
C ALA A 59 -8.80 43.14 18.62
N ILE A 60 -9.54 42.38 17.80
CA ILE A 60 -10.73 41.64 18.22
C ILE A 60 -10.33 40.53 19.22
N SER A 61 -11.02 40.46 20.35
CA SER A 61 -10.78 39.40 21.33
C SER A 61 -11.17 38.01 20.79
N THR A 62 -10.53 36.95 21.28
CA THR A 62 -10.88 35.57 20.90
C THR A 62 -12.32 35.22 21.23
N ASN A 63 -12.88 35.79 22.30
CA ASN A 63 -14.30 35.60 22.67
C ASN A 63 -15.22 36.23 21.62
N ALA A 64 -14.92 37.44 21.16
CA ALA A 64 -15.72 38.10 20.14
C ALA A 64 -15.63 37.39 18.78
N LEU A 65 -14.44 36.89 18.43
CA LEU A 65 -14.19 36.10 17.20
C LEU A 65 -15.08 34.85 17.09
N ALA A 66 -15.48 34.24 18.20
CA ALA A 66 -16.43 33.13 18.20
C ALA A 66 -17.80 33.51 17.61
N GLY A 67 -18.14 34.81 17.61
CA GLY A 67 -19.35 35.35 16.98
C GLY A 67 -19.28 35.50 15.46
N LEU A 68 -18.10 35.38 14.83
CA LEU A 68 -18.01 35.46 13.36
C LEU A 68 -18.79 34.32 12.70
N THR A 69 -19.75 34.69 11.87
CA THR A 69 -20.52 33.76 11.05
C THR A 69 -19.71 33.29 9.83
N SER A 70 -20.05 32.12 9.29
CA SER A 70 -19.48 31.59 8.06
C SER A 70 -19.57 32.58 6.88
N ASN A 71 -20.67 33.33 6.77
CA ASN A 71 -20.85 34.34 5.72
C ASN A 71 -19.91 35.54 5.86
N GLN A 72 -19.54 35.91 7.09
CA GLN A 72 -18.59 36.99 7.32
C GLN A 72 -17.17 36.51 7.01
N LEU A 73 -16.79 35.32 7.47
CA LEU A 73 -15.49 34.70 7.18
C LEU A 73 -15.27 34.52 5.69
N ASN A 74 -16.27 34.06 4.94
CA ASN A 74 -16.17 33.87 3.49
C ASN A 74 -16.00 35.17 2.70
N ASN A 75 -16.38 36.30 3.30
CA ASN A 75 -16.19 37.60 2.68
C ASN A 75 -14.79 38.17 2.96
N LEU A 76 -14.08 37.73 4.00
CA LEU A 76 -12.76 38.27 4.33
C LEU A 76 -11.75 38.04 3.20
N SER A 77 -10.90 39.03 2.95
CA SER A 77 -9.76 38.85 2.04
C SER A 77 -8.69 37.95 2.67
N SER A 78 -7.82 37.36 1.84
CA SER A 78 -6.67 36.58 2.34
C SER A 78 -5.70 37.43 3.16
N THR A 79 -5.59 38.73 2.87
CA THR A 79 -4.80 39.68 3.67
C THR A 79 -5.40 39.89 5.05
N GLN A 80 -6.73 39.95 5.16
CA GLN A 80 -7.42 40.06 6.45
C GLN A 80 -7.29 38.78 7.28
N LEU A 81 -7.45 37.62 6.64
CA LEU A 81 -7.26 36.32 7.31
C LEU A 81 -5.81 36.13 7.77
N GLY A 82 -4.83 36.48 6.93
CA GLY A 82 -3.41 36.39 7.27
C GLY A 82 -2.94 37.39 8.33
N ALA A 83 -3.75 38.40 8.65
CA ALA A 83 -3.46 39.36 9.72
C ALA A 83 -4.00 38.94 11.10
N LEU A 84 -4.81 37.87 11.16
CA LEU A 84 -5.25 37.31 12.43
C LEU A 84 -4.04 36.75 13.19
N LEU A 85 -4.03 36.99 14.49
CA LEU A 85 -3.01 36.47 15.41
C LEU A 85 -3.19 34.97 15.62
N THR A 86 -2.12 34.28 16.03
CA THR A 86 -2.14 32.84 16.30
C THR A 86 -3.26 32.43 17.27
N ASN A 87 -3.43 33.15 18.38
CA ASN A 87 -4.50 32.85 19.35
C ASN A 87 -5.90 33.09 18.78
N GLN A 88 -6.05 34.02 17.82
CA GLN A 88 -7.32 34.27 17.12
C GLN A 88 -7.64 33.15 16.13
N LEU A 89 -6.65 32.69 15.37
CA LEU A 89 -6.80 31.54 14.48
C LEU A 89 -7.14 30.26 15.27
N GLN A 90 -6.48 30.04 16.40
CA GLN A 90 -6.75 28.89 17.28
C GLN A 90 -8.09 28.98 18.03
N ALA A 91 -8.71 30.15 18.09
CA ALA A 91 -10.05 30.33 18.65
C ALA A 91 -11.17 30.04 17.64
N LEU A 92 -10.85 29.91 16.34
CA LEU A 92 -11.85 29.57 15.32
C LEU A 92 -12.33 28.12 15.50
N SER A 93 -13.64 27.95 15.49
CA SER A 93 -14.28 26.62 15.48
C SER A 93 -14.07 25.88 14.17
N ALA A 94 -14.30 24.56 14.19
CA ALA A 94 -14.27 23.73 12.99
C ALA A 94 -15.26 24.23 11.90
N ASP A 95 -16.46 24.64 12.29
CA ASP A 95 -17.47 25.17 11.34
C ASP A 95 -17.02 26.49 10.70
N GLN A 96 -16.32 27.33 11.45
CA GLN A 96 -15.75 28.58 10.94
C GLN A 96 -14.59 28.32 9.97
N LEU A 97 -13.73 27.34 10.25
CA LEU A 97 -12.66 26.94 9.35
C LEU A 97 -13.20 26.27 8.09
N ALA A 98 -14.19 25.38 8.22
CA ALA A 98 -14.84 24.70 7.09
C ALA A 98 -15.61 25.68 6.19
N ALA A 99 -16.02 26.84 6.71
CA ALA A 99 -16.62 27.89 5.88
C ALA A 99 -15.65 28.46 4.85
N LEU A 100 -14.36 28.63 5.22
CA LEU A 100 -13.36 29.29 4.39
C LEU A 100 -13.31 28.70 2.97
N THR A 101 -13.32 29.56 1.98
CA THR A 101 -13.24 29.13 0.59
C THR A 101 -11.87 28.56 0.26
N THR A 102 -11.80 27.67 -0.72
CA THR A 102 -10.53 27.14 -1.27
C THR A 102 -9.59 28.26 -1.75
N THR A 103 -10.14 29.37 -2.26
CA THR A 103 -9.36 30.53 -2.70
C THR A 103 -8.74 31.28 -1.52
N GLN A 104 -9.44 31.36 -0.38
CA GLN A 104 -8.86 31.92 0.84
C GLN A 104 -7.75 31.03 1.37
N ILE A 105 -8.01 29.72 1.51
CA ILE A 105 -7.03 28.73 1.98
C ILE A 105 -5.76 28.73 1.12
N GLY A 106 -5.88 28.66 -0.21
CA GLY A 106 -4.74 28.67 -1.12
C GLY A 106 -3.93 29.98 -1.15
N LYS A 107 -4.45 31.06 -0.55
CA LYS A 107 -3.76 32.35 -0.42
C LYS A 107 -3.23 32.62 0.99
N LEU A 108 -3.47 31.74 1.96
CA LEU A 108 -2.88 31.87 3.29
C LEU A 108 -1.37 31.62 3.23
N GLY A 109 -0.61 32.38 4.02
CA GLY A 109 0.81 32.09 4.21
C GLY A 109 1.01 30.77 4.97
N THR A 110 2.17 30.13 4.78
CA THR A 110 2.52 28.89 5.49
C THR A 110 2.49 29.07 7.01
N ALA A 111 3.00 30.21 7.52
CA ALA A 111 2.95 30.53 8.94
C ALA A 111 1.52 30.68 9.49
N THR A 112 0.57 31.14 8.68
CA THR A 112 -0.85 31.23 9.07
C THR A 112 -1.50 29.86 9.12
N LEU A 113 -1.17 28.97 8.16
CA LEU A 113 -1.66 27.60 8.16
C LEU A 113 -1.08 26.80 9.34
N ASN A 114 0.21 26.88 9.58
CA ASN A 114 0.89 26.20 10.70
C ASN A 114 0.57 26.83 12.07
N ALA A 115 -0.15 27.95 12.11
CA ALA A 115 -0.67 28.50 13.37
C ALA A 115 -1.96 27.79 13.83
N LEU A 116 -2.63 27.04 12.94
CA LEU A 116 -3.75 26.19 13.29
C LEU A 116 -3.28 25.03 14.17
N THR A 117 -4.17 24.55 15.03
CA THR A 117 -3.92 23.30 15.76
C THR A 117 -4.10 22.09 14.84
N ALA A 118 -3.50 20.95 15.21
CA ALA A 118 -3.68 19.68 14.52
C ALA A 118 -5.18 19.30 14.35
N ASP A 119 -6.00 19.51 15.39
CA ASP A 119 -7.44 19.21 15.33
C ASP A 119 -8.19 20.14 14.37
N GLN A 120 -7.81 21.43 14.32
CA GLN A 120 -8.35 22.39 13.36
C GLN A 120 -7.96 22.03 11.94
N PHE A 121 -6.73 21.55 11.74
CA PHE A 121 -6.24 21.10 10.44
C PHE A 121 -6.99 19.84 9.98
N ALA A 122 -7.19 18.87 10.88
CA ALA A 122 -8.02 17.69 10.65
C ALA A 122 -9.50 18.04 10.34
N GLY A 123 -9.99 19.17 10.86
CA GLY A 123 -11.34 19.69 10.61
C GLY A 123 -11.54 20.34 9.24
N LEU A 124 -10.48 20.61 8.46
CA LEU A 124 -10.60 21.14 7.11
C LEU A 124 -11.31 20.14 6.18
N SER A 125 -12.14 20.59 5.27
CA SER A 125 -12.74 19.71 4.26
C SER A 125 -11.68 19.15 3.30
N THR A 126 -11.97 17.99 2.69
CA THR A 126 -11.09 17.41 1.65
C THR A 126 -10.89 18.35 0.46
N THR A 127 -11.89 19.18 0.14
CA THR A 127 -11.80 20.20 -0.92
C THR A 127 -10.86 21.34 -0.53
N GLN A 128 -10.81 21.74 0.75
CA GLN A 128 -9.85 22.74 1.24
C GLN A 128 -8.43 22.17 1.26
N ILE A 129 -8.23 20.93 1.72
CA ILE A 129 -6.93 20.25 1.68
C ILE A 129 -6.42 20.09 0.25
N GLY A 130 -7.27 19.63 -0.67
CA GLY A 130 -6.92 19.52 -2.09
C GLY A 130 -6.68 20.86 -2.81
N ALA A 131 -7.05 21.98 -2.19
CA ALA A 131 -6.78 23.33 -2.71
C ALA A 131 -5.51 23.96 -2.15
N LEU A 132 -4.80 23.29 -1.23
CA LEU A 132 -3.49 23.73 -0.78
C LEU A 132 -2.51 23.75 -1.97
N THR A 133 -1.67 24.77 -1.99
CA THR A 133 -0.58 24.88 -2.96
C THR A 133 0.58 23.96 -2.56
N SER A 134 1.43 23.58 -3.52
CA SER A 134 2.63 22.78 -3.23
C SER A 134 3.59 23.44 -2.23
N ALA A 135 3.65 24.77 -2.22
CA ALA A 135 4.43 25.52 -1.23
C ALA A 135 3.85 25.37 0.19
N GLN A 136 2.52 25.34 0.31
CA GLN A 136 1.85 25.08 1.59
C GLN A 136 2.04 23.63 2.04
N VAL A 137 1.81 22.65 1.15
CA VAL A 137 1.95 21.23 1.51
C VAL A 137 3.38 20.88 1.94
N SER A 138 4.40 21.36 1.22
CA SER A 138 5.81 21.12 1.57
C SER A 138 6.28 21.79 2.87
N ASN A 139 5.53 22.77 3.40
CA ASN A 139 5.82 23.46 4.66
C ASN A 139 4.91 23.01 5.82
N LEU A 140 4.03 22.02 5.61
CA LEU A 140 3.21 21.48 6.70
C LEU A 140 4.10 20.86 7.77
N GLU A 141 3.74 21.14 9.03
CA GLU A 141 4.40 20.51 10.15
C GLU A 141 4.07 19.03 10.20
N THR A 142 4.99 18.23 10.73
CA THR A 142 4.81 16.79 10.84
C THR A 142 3.56 16.42 11.66
N ALA A 143 3.21 17.22 12.67
CA ALA A 143 2.00 17.02 13.46
C ALA A 143 0.71 17.24 12.64
N ASP A 144 0.70 18.24 11.74
CA ASP A 144 -0.45 18.52 10.88
C ASP A 144 -0.66 17.39 9.86
N VAL A 145 0.43 16.89 9.27
CA VAL A 145 0.38 15.75 8.34
C VAL A 145 -0.13 14.49 9.05
N ALA A 146 0.32 14.23 10.28
CA ALA A 146 -0.14 13.10 11.07
C ALA A 146 -1.61 13.20 11.47
N ALA A 147 -2.14 14.43 11.63
CA ALA A 147 -3.53 14.68 12.02
C ALA A 147 -4.53 14.57 10.87
N LEU A 148 -4.06 14.55 9.61
CA LEU A 148 -4.94 14.41 8.45
C LEU A 148 -5.77 13.13 8.53
N THR A 149 -7.06 13.21 8.25
CA THR A 149 -7.88 12.04 8.02
C THR A 149 -7.44 11.30 6.75
N ALA A 150 -7.72 10.00 6.68
CA ALA A 150 -7.44 9.18 5.51
C ALA A 150 -8.05 9.77 4.21
N ALA A 151 -9.26 10.34 4.29
CA ALA A 151 -9.91 11.00 3.16
C ALA A 151 -9.20 12.29 2.71
N GLN A 152 -8.64 13.06 3.64
CA GLN A 152 -7.86 14.25 3.31
C GLN A 152 -6.51 13.88 2.68
N VAL A 153 -5.83 12.83 3.17
CA VAL A 153 -4.61 12.30 2.54
C VAL A 153 -4.89 11.91 1.08
N GLY A 154 -6.00 11.21 0.80
CA GLY A 154 -6.41 10.89 -0.55
C GLY A 154 -6.74 12.09 -1.45
N ALA A 155 -6.99 13.27 -0.88
CA ALA A 155 -7.27 14.50 -1.61
C ALA A 155 -6.00 15.30 -2.00
N ILE A 156 -4.83 14.98 -1.42
CA ILE A 156 -3.55 15.63 -1.76
C ILE A 156 -3.09 15.16 -3.14
N SER A 157 -2.55 16.05 -3.98
CA SER A 157 -2.05 15.63 -5.30
C SER A 157 -0.85 14.67 -5.17
N SER A 158 -0.62 13.81 -6.17
CA SER A 158 0.56 12.93 -6.17
C SER A 158 1.88 13.70 -6.21
N ALA A 159 1.90 14.87 -6.86
CA ALA A 159 3.07 15.75 -6.87
C ALA A 159 3.38 16.30 -5.47
N ASP A 160 2.35 16.65 -4.71
CA ASP A 160 2.50 17.18 -3.35
C ASP A 160 2.86 16.06 -2.35
N ILE A 161 2.30 14.85 -2.51
CA ILE A 161 2.75 13.67 -1.76
C ILE A 161 4.25 13.40 -2.02
N ALA A 162 4.72 13.51 -3.25
CA ALA A 162 6.16 13.36 -3.56
C ALA A 162 7.02 14.46 -2.94
N ALA A 163 6.47 15.67 -2.78
CA ALA A 163 7.13 16.82 -2.19
C ALA A 163 7.10 16.80 -0.65
N LEU A 164 6.22 16.02 -0.03
CA LEU A 164 6.29 15.76 1.41
C LEU A 164 7.59 15.05 1.73
N GLY A 165 8.33 15.59 2.72
CA GLY A 165 9.55 14.97 3.19
C GLY A 165 9.31 13.56 3.74
N SER A 166 10.34 12.72 3.71
CA SER A 166 10.27 11.35 4.25
C SER A 166 9.85 11.31 5.73
N ALA A 167 10.22 12.31 6.51
CA ALA A 167 9.78 12.45 7.91
C ALA A 167 8.26 12.57 8.04
N ASN A 168 7.60 13.34 7.17
CA ASN A 168 6.16 13.52 7.17
C ASN A 168 5.45 12.24 6.71
N LEU A 169 5.92 11.61 5.62
CA LEU A 169 5.34 10.36 5.13
C LEU A 169 5.52 9.20 6.11
N ALA A 170 6.60 9.18 6.89
CA ALA A 170 6.84 8.16 7.91
C ALA A 170 5.92 8.28 9.14
N GLN A 171 5.23 9.41 9.34
CA GLN A 171 4.24 9.55 10.41
C GLN A 171 2.84 9.12 10.01
N LEU A 172 2.60 8.79 8.74
CA LEU A 172 1.28 8.38 8.31
C LEU A 172 0.89 7.01 8.91
N SER A 173 -0.33 6.91 9.40
CA SER A 173 -0.93 5.69 9.93
C SER A 173 -1.18 4.66 8.82
N ALA A 174 -1.45 3.41 9.23
CA ALA A 174 -1.82 2.34 8.31
C ALA A 174 -3.08 2.68 7.49
N GLU A 175 -4.07 3.35 8.10
CA GLU A 175 -5.31 3.80 7.48
C GLU A 175 -5.08 4.94 6.48
N GLN A 176 -4.20 5.89 6.81
CA GLN A 176 -3.82 6.97 5.91
C GLN A 176 -3.05 6.43 4.69
N PHE A 177 -2.13 5.47 4.89
CA PHE A 177 -1.46 4.79 3.78
C PHE A 177 -2.46 4.02 2.90
N ALA A 178 -3.42 3.30 3.49
CA ALA A 178 -4.43 2.56 2.74
C ALA A 178 -5.35 3.47 1.90
N ALA A 179 -5.51 4.74 2.28
CA ALA A 179 -6.31 5.71 1.55
C ALA A 179 -5.56 6.45 0.42
N LEU A 180 -4.24 6.27 0.29
CA LEU A 180 -3.49 6.81 -0.84
C LEU A 180 -4.00 6.21 -2.16
N THR A 181 -4.18 7.04 -3.17
CA THR A 181 -4.41 6.59 -4.53
C THR A 181 -3.16 5.89 -5.09
N THR A 182 -3.35 5.08 -6.13
CA THR A 182 -2.23 4.40 -6.82
C THR A 182 -1.21 5.40 -7.38
N SER A 183 -1.65 6.56 -7.89
CA SER A 183 -0.77 7.62 -8.37
C SER A 183 0.03 8.27 -7.24
N GLN A 184 -0.55 8.45 -6.05
CA GLN A 184 0.18 8.94 -4.90
C GLN A 184 1.21 7.91 -4.42
N VAL A 185 0.86 6.62 -4.35
CA VAL A 185 1.80 5.55 -3.99
C VAL A 185 2.98 5.50 -4.96
N GLN A 186 2.75 5.61 -6.27
CA GLN A 186 3.83 5.68 -7.26
C GLN A 186 4.75 6.90 -7.12
N ALA A 187 4.23 8.00 -6.57
CA ALA A 187 4.98 9.22 -6.31
C ALA A 187 5.89 9.12 -5.07
N ILE A 188 5.65 8.16 -4.17
CA ILE A 188 6.45 7.98 -2.95
C ILE A 188 7.85 7.45 -3.30
N ASN A 189 8.87 8.11 -2.76
CA ASN A 189 10.26 7.69 -2.96
C ASN A 189 10.57 6.34 -2.30
N THR A 190 11.60 5.66 -2.79
CA THR A 190 11.98 4.32 -2.34
C THR A 190 12.44 4.27 -0.88
N ALA A 191 12.98 5.36 -0.33
CA ALA A 191 13.44 5.42 1.06
C ALA A 191 12.27 5.40 2.06
N VAL A 192 11.13 5.99 1.70
CA VAL A 192 9.91 5.88 2.50
C VAL A 192 9.33 4.47 2.40
N ILE A 193 9.24 3.92 1.18
CA ILE A 193 8.74 2.54 0.96
C ILE A 193 9.54 1.53 1.78
N SER A 194 10.88 1.58 1.76
CA SER A 194 11.72 0.64 2.51
C SER A 194 11.67 0.84 4.03
N ALA A 195 11.29 2.04 4.50
CA ALA A 195 11.17 2.37 5.91
C ALA A 195 9.79 2.03 6.51
N LEU A 196 8.79 1.65 5.69
CA LEU A 196 7.48 1.25 6.20
C LEU A 196 7.61 0.00 7.08
N SER A 197 6.99 0.05 8.25
CA SER A 197 6.81 -1.13 9.09
C SER A 197 6.04 -2.22 8.33
N SER A 198 6.22 -3.49 8.72
CA SER A 198 5.43 -4.60 8.16
C SER A 198 3.92 -4.41 8.35
N THR A 199 3.49 -3.79 9.45
CA THR A 199 2.08 -3.48 9.72
C THR A 199 1.52 -2.44 8.75
N THR A 200 2.23 -1.32 8.56
CA THR A 200 1.83 -0.27 7.62
C THR A 200 1.89 -0.77 6.17
N PHE A 201 2.91 -1.56 5.83
CA PHE A 201 3.01 -2.15 4.50
C PHE A 201 1.88 -3.16 4.25
N GLY A 202 1.54 -3.96 5.26
CA GLY A 202 0.45 -4.92 5.21
C GLY A 202 -0.95 -4.29 5.09
N SER A 203 -1.13 -3.00 5.41
CA SER A 203 -2.41 -2.30 5.19
C SER A 203 -2.61 -1.80 3.76
N LEU A 204 -1.57 -1.89 2.91
CA LEU A 204 -1.70 -1.51 1.50
C LEU A 204 -2.68 -2.44 0.78
N THR A 205 -3.54 -1.83 0.00
CA THR A 205 -4.51 -2.52 -0.86
C THR A 205 -3.81 -3.22 -2.02
N THR A 206 -4.47 -4.23 -2.59
CA THR A 206 -4.01 -4.94 -3.80
C THR A 206 -3.82 -4.00 -5.00
N LEU A 207 -4.65 -2.96 -5.12
CA LEU A 207 -4.50 -1.93 -6.16
C LEU A 207 -3.23 -1.10 -5.96
N GLN A 208 -2.90 -0.72 -4.73
CA GLN A 208 -1.68 0.03 -4.44
C GLN A 208 -0.42 -0.82 -4.68
N LEU A 209 -0.42 -2.09 -4.26
CA LEU A 209 0.70 -3.01 -4.45
C LEU A 209 0.95 -3.29 -5.94
N SER A 210 -0.10 -3.61 -6.70
CA SER A 210 0.01 -3.82 -8.15
C SER A 210 0.45 -2.57 -8.91
N ALA A 211 0.23 -1.37 -8.35
CA ALA A 211 0.68 -0.12 -8.91
C ALA A 211 2.15 0.24 -8.59
N LEU A 212 2.84 -0.49 -7.71
CA LEU A 212 4.24 -0.21 -7.40
C LEU A 212 5.13 -0.29 -8.64
N SER A 213 5.98 0.72 -8.82
CA SER A 213 7.01 0.70 -9.85
C SER A 213 8.10 -0.34 -9.56
N THR A 214 8.84 -0.76 -10.58
CA THR A 214 9.96 -1.70 -10.41
C THR A 214 11.05 -1.18 -9.47
N LYS A 215 11.26 0.15 -9.41
CA LYS A 215 12.19 0.77 -8.45
C LYS A 215 11.69 0.66 -7.01
N GLN A 216 10.39 0.81 -6.78
CA GLN A 216 9.79 0.67 -5.46
C GLN A 216 9.78 -0.79 -5.02
N LEU A 217 9.49 -1.73 -5.93
CA LEU A 217 9.59 -3.17 -5.65
C LEU A 217 11.00 -3.58 -5.24
N ALA A 218 12.03 -3.09 -5.96
CA ALA A 218 13.43 -3.36 -5.62
C ALA A 218 13.89 -2.72 -4.29
N ALA A 219 13.11 -1.81 -3.73
CA ALA A 219 13.39 -1.17 -2.44
C ALA A 219 12.65 -1.85 -1.27
N LEU A 220 11.74 -2.79 -1.55
CA LEU A 220 11.08 -3.55 -0.51
C LEU A 220 12.10 -4.39 0.28
N THR A 221 11.78 -4.64 1.54
CA THR A 221 12.59 -5.47 2.43
C THR A 221 11.98 -6.86 2.57
N SER A 222 12.81 -7.85 2.89
CA SER A 222 12.34 -9.22 3.17
C SER A 222 11.31 -9.28 4.30
N SER A 223 11.37 -8.38 5.28
CA SER A 223 10.34 -8.27 6.34
C SER A 223 8.98 -7.81 5.81
N GLN A 224 8.96 -6.95 4.79
CA GLN A 224 7.72 -6.52 4.13
C GLN A 224 7.13 -7.67 3.30
N PHE A 225 7.96 -8.42 2.57
CA PHE A 225 7.53 -9.63 1.86
C PHE A 225 6.95 -10.70 2.80
N GLY A 226 7.62 -10.95 3.93
CA GLY A 226 7.14 -11.91 4.92
C GLY A 226 5.83 -11.51 5.62
N ALA A 227 5.48 -10.23 5.59
CA ALA A 227 4.23 -9.70 6.13
C ALA A 227 3.06 -9.71 5.13
N MET A 228 3.32 -9.96 3.84
CA MET A 228 2.28 -9.96 2.82
C MET A 228 1.34 -11.15 2.98
N THR A 229 0.05 -10.91 2.75
CA THR A 229 -0.94 -11.98 2.62
C THR A 229 -0.87 -12.64 1.24
N GLY A 230 -1.48 -13.83 1.11
CA GLY A 230 -1.62 -14.49 -0.18
C GLY A 230 -2.41 -13.67 -1.21
N GLU A 231 -3.44 -12.94 -0.78
CA GLU A 231 -4.22 -12.05 -1.64
C GLU A 231 -3.38 -10.86 -2.16
N GLN A 232 -2.55 -10.29 -1.29
CA GLN A 232 -1.62 -9.24 -1.68
C GLN A 232 -0.57 -9.74 -2.69
N LEU A 233 -0.01 -10.93 -2.48
CA LEU A 233 0.91 -11.53 -3.46
C LEU A 233 0.21 -11.83 -4.80
N ALA A 234 -1.03 -12.32 -4.77
CA ALA A 234 -1.84 -12.59 -5.96
C ALA A 234 -2.12 -11.32 -6.80
N SER A 235 -2.02 -10.13 -6.21
CA SER A 235 -2.25 -8.85 -6.91
C SER A 235 -1.11 -8.44 -7.85
N PHE A 236 0.11 -8.97 -7.67
CA PHE A 236 1.22 -8.61 -8.53
C PHE A 236 1.11 -9.21 -9.93
N THR A 237 1.57 -8.47 -10.92
CA THR A 237 1.73 -9.02 -12.27
C THR A 237 2.89 -10.02 -12.33
N THR A 238 2.89 -10.90 -13.33
CA THR A 238 4.02 -11.82 -13.58
C THR A 238 5.34 -11.10 -13.84
N ALA A 239 5.30 -9.89 -14.43
CA ALA A 239 6.47 -9.05 -14.63
C ALA A 239 7.03 -8.52 -13.30
N GLN A 240 6.17 -8.16 -12.35
CA GLN A 240 6.59 -7.72 -11.01
C GLN A 240 7.14 -8.89 -10.17
N VAL A 241 6.53 -10.07 -10.26
CA VAL A 241 7.04 -11.29 -9.59
C VAL A 241 8.46 -11.64 -10.07
N ARG A 242 8.76 -11.44 -11.36
CA ARG A 242 10.12 -11.62 -11.91
C ARG A 242 11.14 -10.58 -11.43
N ALA A 243 10.69 -9.48 -10.82
CA ALA A 243 11.55 -8.45 -10.26
C ALA A 243 11.90 -8.72 -8.79
N PHE A 244 11.28 -9.71 -8.14
CA PHE A 244 11.61 -10.08 -6.76
C PHE A 244 13.01 -10.68 -6.67
N SER A 245 13.76 -10.31 -5.64
CA SER A 245 15.04 -10.95 -5.38
C SER A 245 14.84 -12.36 -4.83
N THR A 246 15.90 -13.17 -4.87
CA THR A 246 15.88 -14.51 -4.26
C THR A 246 15.67 -14.45 -2.74
N ALA A 247 16.20 -13.42 -2.07
CA ALA A 247 15.99 -13.20 -0.64
C ALA A 247 14.52 -12.85 -0.33
N ASP A 248 13.86 -12.09 -1.20
CA ASP A 248 12.44 -11.76 -1.06
C ASP A 248 11.56 -12.98 -1.22
N ILE A 249 11.86 -13.84 -2.21
CA ILE A 249 11.16 -15.11 -2.41
C ILE A 249 11.30 -16.01 -1.18
N ALA A 250 12.51 -16.17 -0.64
CA ALA A 250 12.75 -16.97 0.56
C ALA A 250 12.05 -16.41 1.82
N ALA A 251 11.72 -15.12 1.83
CA ALA A 251 11.06 -14.47 2.96
C ALA A 251 9.52 -14.61 2.96
N ILE A 252 8.92 -15.00 1.82
CA ILE A 252 7.47 -15.21 1.71
C ILE A 252 7.05 -16.38 2.61
N SER A 253 6.04 -16.19 3.47
CA SER A 253 5.55 -17.31 4.28
C SER A 253 4.91 -18.40 3.42
N VAL A 254 4.95 -19.66 3.87
CA VAL A 254 4.29 -20.79 3.17
C VAL A 254 2.81 -20.52 2.90
N ASN A 255 2.10 -19.95 3.89
CA ASN A 255 0.68 -19.61 3.76
C ASN A 255 0.44 -18.52 2.70
N SER A 256 1.34 -17.53 2.62
CA SER A 256 1.24 -16.46 1.63
C SER A 256 1.60 -16.96 0.22
N LEU A 257 2.59 -17.84 0.11
CA LEU A 257 2.99 -18.47 -1.15
C LEU A 257 1.85 -19.28 -1.78
N ALA A 258 1.05 -19.98 -0.96
CA ALA A 258 -0.12 -20.71 -1.43
C ALA A 258 -1.19 -19.79 -2.07
N GLY A 259 -1.18 -18.50 -1.78
CA GLY A 259 -2.04 -17.51 -2.42
C GLY A 259 -1.57 -17.05 -3.80
N MET A 260 -0.31 -17.30 -4.19
CA MET A 260 0.17 -16.96 -5.52
C MET A 260 -0.58 -17.74 -6.59
N THR A 261 -0.95 -17.07 -7.68
CA THR A 261 -1.61 -17.71 -8.81
C THR A 261 -0.65 -18.60 -9.59
N ALA A 262 -1.18 -19.63 -10.26
CA ALA A 262 -0.40 -20.50 -11.15
C ALA A 262 0.44 -19.70 -12.18
N PRO A 263 -0.11 -18.69 -12.89
CA PRO A 263 0.69 -17.87 -13.79
C PRO A 263 1.86 -17.13 -13.12
N GLN A 264 1.74 -16.74 -11.85
CA GLN A 264 2.83 -16.09 -11.11
C GLN A 264 3.93 -17.10 -10.76
N VAL A 265 3.58 -18.31 -10.32
CA VAL A 265 4.56 -19.38 -10.03
C VAL A 265 5.27 -19.81 -11.31
N ALA A 266 4.53 -20.01 -12.41
CA ALA A 266 5.08 -20.28 -13.74
C ALA A 266 6.00 -19.15 -14.25
N ALA A 267 5.81 -17.92 -13.79
CA ALA A 267 6.62 -16.79 -14.19
C ALA A 267 7.95 -16.68 -13.44
N LEU A 268 8.15 -17.41 -12.32
CA LEU A 268 9.39 -17.36 -11.55
C LEU A 268 10.61 -17.69 -12.41
N LEU A 269 11.69 -16.94 -12.22
CA LEU A 269 12.99 -17.28 -12.79
C LEU A 269 13.56 -18.52 -12.10
N SER A 270 14.45 -19.25 -12.77
CA SER A 270 15.06 -20.45 -12.18
C SER A 270 15.84 -20.16 -10.90
N SER A 271 16.48 -19.00 -10.82
CA SER A 271 17.14 -18.54 -9.59
C SER A 271 16.16 -18.27 -8.45
N GLN A 272 14.97 -17.77 -8.76
CA GLN A 272 13.91 -17.55 -7.77
C GLN A 272 13.29 -18.87 -7.32
N LEU A 273 13.07 -19.81 -8.24
CA LEU A 273 12.56 -21.13 -7.91
C LEU A 273 13.54 -21.91 -7.02
N ALA A 274 14.83 -21.87 -7.33
CA ALA A 274 15.90 -22.46 -6.50
C ALA A 274 16.12 -21.73 -5.16
N ALA A 275 15.51 -20.56 -4.96
CA ALA A 275 15.56 -19.83 -3.70
C ALA A 275 14.39 -20.16 -2.75
N LEU A 276 13.40 -20.93 -3.22
CA LEU A 276 12.36 -21.44 -2.35
C LEU A 276 12.97 -22.39 -1.32
N THR A 277 12.52 -22.28 -0.07
CA THR A 277 12.88 -23.23 0.98
C THR A 277 12.16 -24.57 0.75
N SER A 278 12.64 -25.64 1.39
CA SER A 278 11.96 -26.95 1.33
C SER A 278 10.50 -26.87 1.79
N ASP A 279 10.22 -26.11 2.86
CA ASP A 279 8.85 -25.88 3.34
C ASP A 279 7.99 -25.13 2.31
N GLN A 280 8.56 -24.17 1.59
CA GLN A 280 7.88 -23.43 0.54
C GLN A 280 7.59 -24.30 -0.68
N LEU A 281 8.54 -25.13 -1.13
CA LEU A 281 8.35 -26.09 -2.22
C LEU A 281 7.24 -27.09 -1.89
N GLN A 282 7.27 -27.65 -0.68
CA GLN A 282 6.22 -28.55 -0.20
C GLN A 282 4.87 -27.83 -0.05
N GLY A 283 4.86 -26.53 0.25
CA GLY A 283 3.67 -25.72 0.35
C GLY A 283 2.99 -25.36 -0.98
N LEU A 284 3.62 -25.63 -2.13
CA LEU A 284 3.01 -25.37 -3.44
C LEU A 284 1.81 -26.30 -3.68
N SER A 285 0.69 -25.71 -4.08
CA SER A 285 -0.49 -26.47 -4.51
C SER A 285 -0.22 -27.25 -5.80
N ASN A 286 -0.99 -28.31 -6.04
CA ASN A 286 -0.92 -29.09 -7.28
C ASN A 286 -1.10 -28.22 -8.53
N THR A 287 -2.00 -27.22 -8.49
CA THR A 287 -2.19 -26.29 -9.60
C THR A 287 -0.98 -25.39 -9.84
N GLN A 288 -0.30 -24.94 -8.79
CA GLN A 288 0.94 -24.18 -8.92
C GLN A 288 2.08 -25.05 -9.46
N LEU A 289 2.23 -26.29 -8.97
CA LEU A 289 3.23 -27.23 -9.50
C LEU A 289 2.98 -27.58 -10.97
N GLN A 290 1.73 -27.85 -11.37
CA GLN A 290 1.37 -28.14 -12.76
C GLN A 290 1.55 -26.94 -13.70
N SER A 291 1.64 -25.73 -13.16
CA SER A 291 1.91 -24.52 -13.94
C SER A 291 3.39 -24.32 -14.27
N LEU A 292 4.30 -24.99 -13.55
CA LEU A 292 5.73 -24.91 -13.82
C LEU A 292 6.05 -25.48 -15.21
N GLY A 293 6.80 -24.72 -15.98
CA GLY A 293 7.31 -25.16 -17.27
C GLY A 293 8.33 -26.28 -17.13
N SER A 294 8.39 -27.14 -18.14
CA SER A 294 9.37 -28.23 -18.26
C SER A 294 10.82 -27.78 -18.03
N SER A 295 11.20 -26.59 -18.52
CA SER A 295 12.55 -26.05 -18.32
C SER A 295 12.84 -25.61 -16.88
N GLN A 296 11.82 -25.20 -16.12
CA GLN A 296 11.97 -24.81 -14.71
C GLN A 296 12.22 -26.05 -13.85
N LEU A 297 11.44 -27.11 -14.06
CA LEU A 297 11.65 -28.39 -13.36
C LEU A 297 13.00 -29.03 -13.69
N ALA A 298 13.42 -28.99 -14.95
CA ALA A 298 14.73 -29.53 -15.36
C ALA A 298 15.92 -28.79 -14.72
N GLN A 299 15.70 -27.60 -14.14
CA GLN A 299 16.72 -26.79 -13.48
C GLN A 299 16.67 -26.85 -11.95
N LEU A 300 15.67 -27.52 -11.36
CA LEU A 300 15.65 -27.80 -9.93
C LEU A 300 16.78 -28.77 -9.56
N SER A 301 17.38 -28.58 -8.39
CA SER A 301 18.30 -29.58 -7.86
C SER A 301 17.57 -30.88 -7.52
N THR A 302 18.31 -31.99 -7.42
CA THR A 302 17.75 -33.26 -6.93
C THR A 302 17.23 -33.13 -5.51
N ASP A 303 17.90 -32.31 -4.69
CA ASP A 303 17.51 -32.08 -3.30
C ASP A 303 16.17 -31.34 -3.24
N ASP A 304 16.00 -30.28 -4.05
CA ASP A 304 14.74 -29.54 -4.14
C ASP A 304 13.60 -30.40 -4.68
N LEU A 305 13.85 -31.21 -5.71
CA LEU A 305 12.84 -32.14 -6.23
C LEU A 305 12.39 -33.12 -5.14
N ASN A 306 13.33 -33.68 -4.38
CA ASN A 306 13.04 -34.61 -3.28
C ASN A 306 12.45 -33.93 -2.02
N THR A 307 12.14 -32.62 -2.07
CA THR A 307 11.34 -31.95 -1.02
C THR A 307 9.83 -32.07 -1.28
N LEU A 308 9.44 -32.34 -2.53
CA LEU A 308 8.05 -32.56 -2.88
C LEU A 308 7.56 -33.84 -2.22
N THR A 309 6.25 -33.90 -1.95
CA THR A 309 5.61 -35.14 -1.48
C THR A 309 5.35 -36.09 -2.65
N ALA A 310 5.24 -37.38 -2.34
CA ALA A 310 4.79 -38.41 -3.28
C ALA A 310 3.49 -38.00 -4.00
N ASP A 311 2.51 -37.44 -3.28
CA ASP A 311 1.25 -36.95 -3.86
C ASP A 311 1.50 -35.81 -4.86
N GLN A 312 2.38 -34.86 -4.56
CA GLN A 312 2.75 -33.77 -5.46
C GLN A 312 3.44 -34.29 -6.73
N PHE A 313 4.35 -35.26 -6.61
CA PHE A 313 5.00 -35.91 -7.76
C PHE A 313 4.00 -36.64 -8.66
N GLY A 314 3.09 -37.41 -8.07
CA GLY A 314 2.02 -38.10 -8.80
C GLY A 314 1.07 -37.13 -9.53
N ASN A 315 0.98 -35.87 -9.08
CA ASN A 315 0.18 -34.82 -9.70
C ASN A 315 0.90 -34.02 -10.80
N LEU A 316 2.20 -34.24 -11.06
CA LEU A 316 2.92 -33.58 -12.15
C LEU A 316 2.37 -33.99 -13.52
N LEU A 317 2.44 -33.10 -14.51
CA LEU A 317 2.03 -33.44 -15.87
C LEU A 317 3.01 -34.43 -16.52
N THR A 318 2.52 -35.21 -17.49
CA THR A 318 3.36 -36.13 -18.28
C THR A 318 4.51 -35.40 -18.99
N SER A 319 4.26 -34.19 -19.49
CA SER A 319 5.29 -33.31 -20.09
C SER A 319 6.32 -32.78 -19.09
N GLN A 320 5.96 -32.67 -17.81
CA GLN A 320 6.85 -32.26 -16.74
C GLN A 320 7.80 -33.40 -16.36
N ILE A 321 7.27 -34.62 -16.22
CA ILE A 321 8.08 -35.82 -15.99
C ILE A 321 9.02 -36.13 -17.16
N ALA A 322 8.54 -35.99 -18.40
CA ALA A 322 9.35 -36.17 -19.61
C ALA A 322 10.54 -35.21 -19.71
N ALA A 323 10.49 -34.09 -18.99
CA ALA A 323 11.50 -33.04 -19.03
C ALA A 323 12.54 -33.16 -17.90
N LEU A 324 12.34 -34.05 -16.93
CA LEU A 324 13.33 -34.32 -15.91
C LEU A 324 14.60 -34.88 -16.57
N THR A 325 15.75 -34.46 -16.07
CA THR A 325 17.04 -34.95 -16.55
C THR A 325 17.29 -36.37 -16.03
N SER A 326 18.14 -37.14 -16.72
CA SER A 326 18.56 -38.47 -16.27
C SER A 326 19.15 -38.46 -14.85
N ASN A 327 19.86 -37.39 -14.49
CA ASN A 327 20.39 -37.20 -13.15
C ASN A 327 19.26 -37.03 -12.11
N GLN A 328 18.27 -36.20 -12.42
CA GLN A 328 17.10 -36.01 -11.55
C GLN A 328 16.34 -37.32 -11.35
N ILE A 329 16.02 -38.05 -12.44
CA ILE A 329 15.30 -39.33 -12.38
C ILE A 329 16.06 -40.37 -11.55
N GLY A 330 17.37 -40.49 -11.76
CA GLY A 330 18.21 -41.47 -11.05
C GLY A 330 18.41 -41.19 -9.56
N ASN A 331 18.13 -39.97 -9.10
CA ASN A 331 18.29 -39.54 -7.71
C ASN A 331 16.95 -39.21 -7.02
N LEU A 332 15.82 -39.59 -7.59
CA LEU A 332 14.52 -39.47 -6.91
C LEU A 332 14.48 -40.36 -5.67
N GLN A 333 13.71 -39.95 -4.65
CA GLN A 333 13.36 -40.85 -3.55
C GLN A 333 12.43 -41.97 -4.05
N THR A 334 12.48 -43.13 -3.38
CA THR A 334 11.67 -44.29 -3.76
C THR A 334 10.17 -44.01 -3.70
N ASP A 335 9.75 -43.22 -2.72
CA ASP A 335 8.33 -42.89 -2.51
C ASP A 335 7.83 -41.98 -3.65
N ASP A 336 8.66 -41.01 -4.07
CA ASP A 336 8.35 -40.10 -5.18
C ASP A 336 8.32 -40.82 -6.53
N PHE A 337 9.32 -41.68 -6.78
CA PHE A 337 9.34 -42.49 -8.00
C PHE A 337 8.19 -43.50 -8.04
N GLY A 338 7.87 -44.12 -6.91
CA GLY A 338 6.74 -45.03 -6.73
C GLY A 338 5.39 -44.33 -6.87
N ALA A 339 5.31 -43.02 -6.69
CA ALA A 339 4.09 -42.23 -6.88
C ALA A 339 3.80 -41.89 -8.36
N LEU A 340 4.74 -42.12 -9.28
CA LEU A 340 4.54 -41.83 -10.70
C LEU A 340 3.41 -42.69 -11.28
N THR A 341 2.42 -42.05 -11.89
CA THR A 341 1.38 -42.76 -12.61
C THR A 341 1.93 -43.57 -13.79
N SER A 342 1.22 -44.62 -14.18
CA SER A 342 1.46 -45.38 -15.41
C SER A 342 1.54 -44.51 -16.67
N ALA A 343 0.90 -43.33 -16.69
CA ALA A 343 1.00 -42.40 -17.81
C ALA A 343 2.31 -41.59 -17.81
N GLN A 344 2.76 -41.18 -16.62
CA GLN A 344 4.03 -40.47 -16.43
C GLN A 344 5.23 -41.39 -16.70
N LEU A 345 5.23 -42.64 -16.21
CA LEU A 345 6.31 -43.59 -16.46
C LEU A 345 6.53 -43.88 -17.94
N ARG A 346 5.45 -43.93 -18.74
CA ARG A 346 5.55 -44.08 -20.20
C ARG A 346 6.25 -42.92 -20.91
N GLN A 347 6.43 -41.78 -20.25
CA GLN A 347 7.17 -40.64 -20.81
C GLN A 347 8.67 -40.66 -20.52
N LEU A 348 9.14 -41.51 -19.59
CA LEU A 348 10.57 -41.61 -19.30
C LEU A 348 11.31 -42.12 -20.55
N ALA A 349 12.46 -41.51 -20.87
CA ALA A 349 13.26 -42.00 -21.96
C ALA A 349 13.75 -43.42 -21.64
N THR A 350 13.90 -44.24 -22.68
CA THR A 350 14.42 -45.61 -22.52
C THR A 350 15.81 -45.64 -21.90
N ALA A 351 16.62 -44.61 -22.15
CA ALA A 351 17.92 -44.43 -21.51
C ALA A 351 17.82 -44.16 -20.00
N ASP A 352 16.80 -43.42 -19.55
CA ASP A 352 16.59 -43.15 -18.12
C ASP A 352 16.11 -44.42 -17.41
N VAL A 353 15.23 -45.20 -18.05
CA VAL A 353 14.80 -46.51 -17.52
C VAL A 353 15.97 -47.49 -17.43
N ALA A 354 16.89 -47.48 -18.40
CA ALA A 354 18.10 -48.29 -18.35
C ALA A 354 19.08 -47.87 -17.24
N ALA A 355 19.02 -46.61 -16.81
CA ALA A 355 19.91 -46.03 -15.81
C ALA A 355 19.32 -46.03 -14.39
N LEU A 356 18.13 -46.60 -14.19
CA LEU A 356 17.53 -46.72 -12.86
C LEU A 356 18.45 -47.52 -11.94
N SER A 357 18.54 -47.08 -10.68
CA SER A 357 19.14 -47.90 -9.65
C SER A 357 18.25 -49.11 -9.36
N THR A 358 18.86 -50.19 -8.86
CA THR A 358 18.12 -51.37 -8.41
C THR A 358 17.01 -50.99 -7.43
N THR A 359 17.28 -50.05 -6.51
CA THR A 359 16.29 -49.54 -5.56
C THR A 359 15.08 -48.90 -6.25
N LEU A 360 15.30 -48.05 -7.26
CA LEU A 360 14.20 -47.41 -8.00
C LEU A 360 13.44 -48.39 -8.90
N ALA A 361 14.15 -49.32 -9.56
CA ALA A 361 13.51 -50.36 -10.36
C ALA A 361 12.57 -51.24 -9.51
N HIS A 362 12.95 -51.53 -8.26
CA HIS A 362 12.12 -52.27 -7.31
C HIS A 362 11.00 -51.46 -6.65
N ALA A 363 11.02 -50.14 -6.78
CA ALA A 363 9.92 -49.28 -6.31
C ALA A 363 8.71 -49.30 -7.27
N LEU A 364 8.85 -49.87 -8.47
CA LEU A 364 7.74 -50.04 -9.42
C LEU A 364 6.73 -51.06 -8.90
N THR A 365 5.47 -50.65 -8.81
CA THR A 365 4.33 -51.53 -8.58
C THR A 365 4.01 -52.39 -9.79
N ASP A 366 3.25 -53.47 -9.59
CA ASP A 366 2.78 -54.35 -10.67
C ASP A 366 2.02 -53.58 -11.77
N THR A 367 1.20 -52.60 -11.38
CA THR A 367 0.42 -51.76 -12.33
C THR A 367 1.33 -50.83 -13.14
N GLN A 368 2.38 -50.31 -12.52
CA GLN A 368 3.37 -49.46 -13.19
C GLN A 368 4.23 -50.27 -14.17
N LEU A 369 4.67 -51.48 -13.77
CA LEU A 369 5.48 -52.34 -14.63
C LEU A 369 4.69 -52.79 -15.87
N ALA A 370 3.44 -53.22 -15.69
CA ALA A 370 2.56 -53.61 -16.81
C ALA A 370 2.26 -52.45 -17.78
N ALA A 371 2.39 -51.20 -17.32
CA ALA A 371 2.18 -50.02 -18.15
C ALA A 371 3.42 -49.55 -18.92
N LEU A 372 4.61 -50.08 -18.62
CA LEU A 372 5.82 -49.71 -19.35
C LEU A 372 5.72 -50.10 -20.83
N THR A 373 6.34 -49.29 -21.69
CA THR A 373 6.45 -49.66 -23.11
C THR A 373 7.39 -50.85 -23.30
N THR A 374 7.22 -51.60 -24.38
CA THR A 374 8.13 -52.72 -24.71
C THR A 374 9.60 -52.30 -24.75
N ALA A 375 9.90 -51.06 -25.17
CA ALA A 375 11.26 -50.54 -25.19
C ALA A 375 11.80 -50.27 -23.77
N GLN A 376 10.96 -49.77 -22.86
CA GLN A 376 11.33 -49.53 -21.47
C GLN A 376 11.49 -50.85 -20.69
N VAL A 377 10.63 -51.84 -20.89
CA VAL A 377 10.80 -53.17 -20.26
C VAL A 377 12.12 -53.82 -20.68
N ARG A 378 12.50 -53.69 -21.96
CA ARG A 378 13.79 -54.18 -22.47
C ARG A 378 15.00 -53.40 -21.94
N ALA A 379 14.78 -52.18 -21.46
CA ALA A 379 15.83 -51.33 -20.91
C ALA A 379 16.16 -51.68 -19.46
N LEU A 380 15.22 -52.29 -18.71
CA LEU A 380 15.46 -52.77 -17.34
C LEU A 380 16.57 -53.83 -17.31
N SER A 381 17.42 -53.79 -16.29
CA SER A 381 18.50 -54.76 -16.17
C SER A 381 17.93 -56.16 -15.92
N THR A 382 18.63 -57.18 -16.42
CA THR A 382 18.19 -58.57 -16.21
C THR A 382 18.22 -58.97 -14.74
N ASP A 383 19.03 -58.30 -13.92
CA ASP A 383 19.13 -58.59 -12.50
C ASP A 383 17.97 -57.96 -11.74
N ASP A 384 17.55 -56.74 -12.10
CA ASP A 384 16.32 -56.12 -11.57
C ASP A 384 15.10 -56.97 -11.94
N LEU A 385 14.97 -57.38 -13.21
CA LEU A 385 13.85 -58.23 -13.65
C LEU A 385 13.79 -59.57 -12.92
N ARG A 386 14.93 -60.16 -12.53
CA ARG A 386 14.97 -61.43 -11.78
C ARG A 386 14.63 -61.28 -10.30
N SER A 387 14.85 -60.10 -9.74
CA SER A 387 14.64 -59.82 -8.32
C SER A 387 13.25 -59.24 -8.03
N MET A 388 12.54 -58.79 -9.06
CA MET A 388 11.09 -58.54 -9.00
C MET A 388 10.29 -59.84 -8.87
N SER A 389 9.20 -59.82 -8.10
CA SER A 389 8.37 -61.00 -7.83
C SER A 389 7.76 -61.60 -9.11
N THR A 390 7.55 -62.92 -9.14
CA THR A 390 6.94 -63.61 -10.30
C THR A 390 5.51 -63.16 -10.59
N THR A 391 4.79 -62.62 -9.60
CA THR A 391 3.46 -62.02 -9.81
C THR A 391 3.55 -60.77 -10.70
N THR A 392 4.61 -59.98 -10.53
CA THR A 392 4.89 -58.72 -11.23
C THR A 392 5.20 -58.93 -12.72
N LEU A 393 5.70 -60.10 -13.12
CA LEU A 393 6.14 -60.40 -14.51
C LEU A 393 5.10 -61.14 -15.37
N THR A 394 3.96 -61.55 -14.80
CA THR A 394 2.96 -62.41 -15.47
C THR A 394 1.61 -61.74 -15.74
N GLY A 395 1.41 -60.51 -15.27
CA GLY A 395 0.31 -59.62 -15.65
C GLY A 395 0.73 -58.68 -16.76
#